data_AF-A0A2K3LK87-F1
#
_entry.id   AF-A0A2K3LK87-F1
#
_cell.length_a   1.000
_cell.length_b   1.000
_cell.length_c   1.000
_cell.angle_alpha   90.00
_cell.angle_beta   90.00
_cell.angle_gamma   90.00
#
_symmetry.space_group_name_H-M   'P 1'
#
loop_
_entity.id
_entity.type
_entity.pdbx_description
1 polymer ?
#
loop_
_entity_poly.entity_id
_entity_poly.type
_entity_poly.pdbx_seq_one_letter_code
_entity_poly.pdbx_strand_id
1 'polypeptide(L)'
;VPVASLVGKTIGLYFSAGWCVPCTKFTPKLISVYQKIKQELAEKQDDEEGFEIVLVSNDRDQESFDSYYNTMPWLALPFGDPEIKNLARHFDVQGIPCLVIIGPNGKTITIHGRNLINLYQENAYPFTATKVEQLEKQLEEEAKDLPNLVQHEGHHHGLNLVSDGNGGGPFICCVCDEQGSNWAYQCLQCGYEVHPKCVTAIHG
;
A
#
# COMPACT_ATOMS: atom_id res chain seq x y z
N VAL A 1 -17.97 16.34 7.53
CA VAL A 1 -17.91 15.90 8.95
C VAL A 1 -16.95 16.79 9.72
N PRO A 2 -17.13 17.04 11.03
CA PRO A 2 -16.18 17.82 11.82
C PRO A 2 -14.86 17.08 12.03
N VAL A 3 -13.71 17.78 12.04
CA VAL A 3 -12.40 17.15 12.34
C VAL A 3 -12.40 16.47 13.71
N ALA A 4 -13.15 16.99 14.68
CA ALA A 4 -13.29 16.39 16.01
C ALA A 4 -13.79 14.93 15.98
N SER A 5 -14.55 14.50 14.95
CA SER A 5 -15.01 13.10 14.82
C SER A 5 -13.92 12.13 14.36
N LEU A 6 -12.71 12.63 14.08
CA LEU A 6 -11.52 11.88 13.69
C LEU A 6 -10.53 11.69 14.84
N VAL A 7 -10.74 12.37 15.98
CA VAL A 7 -9.87 12.23 17.15
C VAL A 7 -9.88 10.78 17.64
N GLY A 8 -8.70 10.25 17.97
CA GLY A 8 -8.53 8.86 18.41
C GLY A 8 -8.48 7.84 17.28
N LYS A 9 -8.68 8.24 16.02
CA LYS A 9 -8.59 7.32 14.86
C LYS A 9 -7.21 7.37 14.21
N THR A 10 -6.84 6.27 13.58
CA THR A 10 -5.77 6.25 12.58
C THR A 10 -6.29 6.88 11.29
N ILE A 11 -5.57 7.85 10.75
CA ILE A 11 -5.97 8.62 9.57
C ILE A 11 -4.95 8.42 8.44
N GLY A 12 -5.43 8.04 7.26
CA GLY A 12 -4.64 8.07 6.03
C GLY A 12 -4.87 9.36 5.25
N LEU A 13 -3.86 10.23 5.13
CA LEU A 13 -3.89 11.35 4.20
C LEU A 13 -3.47 10.86 2.81
N TYR A 14 -4.43 10.78 1.90
CA TYR A 14 -4.22 10.22 0.57
C TYR A 14 -4.04 11.34 -0.47
N PHE A 15 -2.80 11.61 -0.85
CA PHE A 15 -2.46 12.57 -1.90
C PHE A 15 -2.60 11.91 -3.27
N SER A 16 -3.54 12.39 -4.07
CA SER A 16 -3.95 11.71 -5.31
C SER A 16 -4.64 12.66 -6.30
N ALA A 17 -4.81 12.24 -7.55
CA ALA A 17 -5.60 12.96 -8.55
C ALA A 17 -6.15 12.01 -9.64
N GLY A 18 -7.26 12.38 -10.26
CA GLY A 18 -7.92 11.59 -11.29
C GLY A 18 -7.14 11.53 -12.61
N TRP A 19 -6.37 12.57 -12.91
CA TRP A 19 -5.50 12.62 -14.11
C TRP A 19 -4.22 11.78 -13.98
N CYS A 20 -3.90 11.29 -12.79
CA CYS A 20 -2.67 10.57 -12.48
C CYS A 20 -2.87 9.07 -12.68
N VAL A 21 -2.28 8.50 -13.73
CA VAL A 21 -2.41 7.05 -14.05
C VAL A 21 -1.95 6.13 -12.91
N PRO A 22 -0.81 6.36 -12.23
CA PRO A 22 -0.44 5.54 -11.07
C PRO A 22 -1.46 5.63 -9.93
N CYS A 23 -2.13 6.78 -9.79
CA CYS A 23 -3.15 7.02 -8.78
C CYS A 23 -4.43 6.23 -9.07
N THR A 24 -4.93 6.29 -10.31
CA THR A 24 -6.13 5.54 -10.72
C THR A 24 -5.93 4.03 -10.67
N LYS A 25 -4.69 3.53 -10.87
CA LYS A 25 -4.35 2.13 -10.63
C LYS A 25 -4.32 1.75 -9.14
N PHE A 26 -3.86 2.65 -8.26
CA PHE A 26 -3.73 2.36 -6.84
C PHE A 26 -5.06 2.48 -6.06
N THR A 27 -5.93 3.42 -6.44
CA THR A 27 -7.18 3.70 -5.72
C THR A 27 -8.08 2.47 -5.52
N PRO A 28 -8.35 1.61 -6.52
CA PRO A 28 -9.17 0.40 -6.31
C PRO A 28 -8.60 -0.54 -5.24
N LYS A 29 -7.27 -0.70 -5.21
CA LYS A 29 -6.58 -1.50 -4.19
C LYS A 29 -6.75 -0.88 -2.80
N LEU A 30 -6.57 0.44 -2.69
CA LEU A 30 -6.77 1.15 -1.43
C LEU A 30 -8.21 1.07 -0.93
N ILE A 31 -9.21 1.13 -1.83
CA ILE A 31 -10.63 0.94 -1.51
C ILE A 31 -10.86 -0.43 -0.88
N SER A 32 -10.34 -1.50 -1.51
CA SER A 32 -10.48 -2.86 -0.99
C SER A 32 -9.87 -3.01 0.40
N VAL A 33 -8.65 -2.51 0.60
CA VAL A 33 -7.98 -2.57 1.91
C VAL A 33 -8.71 -1.75 2.97
N TYR A 34 -9.15 -0.54 2.63
CA TYR A 34 -9.93 0.31 3.52
C TYR A 34 -11.20 -0.41 4.02
N GLN A 35 -11.96 -1.03 3.10
CA GLN A 35 -13.19 -1.74 3.46
C GLN A 35 -12.92 -2.94 4.38
N LYS A 36 -11.88 -3.74 4.11
CA LYS A 36 -11.50 -4.86 4.97
C LYS A 36 -11.10 -4.42 6.37
N ILE A 37 -10.26 -3.37 6.49
CA ILE A 37 -9.88 -2.82 7.80
C ILE A 37 -11.12 -2.34 8.55
N LYS A 38 -12.03 -1.62 7.87
CA LYS A 38 -13.29 -1.14 8.49
C LYS A 38 -14.16 -2.30 8.96
N GLN A 39 -14.23 -3.38 8.20
CA GLN A 39 -14.97 -4.59 8.56
C GLN A 39 -14.37 -5.26 9.81
N GLU A 40 -13.05 -5.50 9.82
CA GLU A 40 -12.36 -6.12 10.97
C GLU A 40 -12.49 -5.30 12.25
N LEU A 41 -12.45 -3.96 12.14
CA LEU A 41 -12.67 -3.08 13.29
C LEU A 41 -14.11 -3.15 13.80
N ALA A 42 -15.10 -3.21 12.91
CA ALA A 42 -16.50 -3.35 13.29
C ALA A 42 -16.78 -4.69 14.02
N GLU A 43 -16.08 -5.77 13.64
CA GLU A 43 -16.20 -7.08 14.28
C GLU A 43 -15.58 -7.12 15.67
N LYS A 44 -14.52 -6.32 15.92
CA LYS A 44 -13.80 -6.29 17.21
C LYS A 44 -14.51 -5.51 18.33
N GLN A 45 -15.60 -4.78 18.02
CA GLN A 45 -16.38 -3.97 18.99
C GLN A 45 -15.52 -3.04 19.85
N ASP A 46 -14.47 -2.47 19.27
CA ASP A 46 -13.61 -1.48 19.94
C ASP A 46 -13.94 -0.08 19.39
N ASP A 47 -14.71 0.69 20.16
CA ASP A 47 -15.13 2.05 19.80
C ASP A 47 -13.96 3.05 19.78
N GLU A 48 -12.78 2.68 20.33
CA GLU A 48 -11.58 3.51 20.35
C GLU A 48 -10.66 3.29 19.13
N GLU A 49 -10.77 2.15 18.45
CA GLU A 49 -9.99 1.88 17.22
C GLU A 49 -10.79 2.20 15.96
N GLY A 50 -10.40 3.29 15.28
CA GLY A 50 -10.97 3.66 13.99
C GLY A 50 -9.93 3.87 12.91
N PHE A 51 -10.31 3.57 11.67
CA PHE A 51 -9.56 3.95 10.47
C PHE A 51 -10.41 4.84 9.58
N GLU A 52 -9.82 5.91 9.06
CA GLU A 52 -10.44 6.80 8.08
C GLU A 52 -9.38 7.29 7.08
N ILE A 53 -9.79 7.55 5.84
CA ILE A 53 -8.94 8.15 4.82
C ILE A 53 -9.49 9.54 4.47
N VAL A 54 -8.59 10.49 4.25
CA VAL A 54 -8.91 11.83 3.75
C VAL A 54 -8.15 12.05 2.44
N LEU A 55 -8.88 12.17 1.34
CA LEU A 55 -8.33 12.58 0.06
C LEU A 55 -7.81 14.02 0.14
N VAL A 56 -6.54 14.18 -0.19
CA VAL A 56 -5.87 15.46 -0.42
C VAL A 56 -5.65 15.57 -1.93
N SER A 57 -6.65 16.10 -2.63
CA SER A 57 -6.66 16.08 -4.10
C SER A 57 -5.66 17.06 -4.71
N ASN A 58 -5.04 16.63 -5.79
CA ASN A 58 -4.21 17.43 -6.70
C ASN A 58 -4.87 17.56 -8.09
N ASP A 59 -6.20 17.40 -8.17
CA ASP A 59 -6.98 17.68 -9.38
C ASP A 59 -6.94 19.17 -9.71
N ARG A 60 -7.20 19.50 -10.97
CA ARG A 60 -6.98 20.85 -11.52
C ARG A 60 -8.22 21.73 -11.47
N ASP A 61 -9.38 21.11 -11.32
CA ASP A 61 -10.69 21.75 -11.32
C ASP A 61 -11.68 20.92 -10.48
N GLN A 62 -12.78 21.57 -10.09
CA GLN A 62 -13.82 21.00 -9.25
C GLN A 62 -14.49 19.77 -9.91
N GLU A 63 -14.72 19.80 -11.23
CA GLU A 63 -15.41 18.72 -11.94
C GLU A 63 -14.59 17.42 -11.94
N SER A 64 -13.29 17.54 -12.20
CA SER A 64 -12.35 16.42 -12.13
C SER A 64 -12.23 15.87 -10.71
N PHE A 65 -12.17 16.76 -9.70
CA PHE A 65 -12.18 16.39 -8.29
C PHE A 65 -13.45 15.59 -7.94
N ASP A 66 -14.63 16.12 -8.27
CA ASP A 66 -15.91 15.49 -7.94
C ASP A 66 -16.02 14.12 -8.63
N SER A 67 -15.68 14.04 -9.92
CA SER A 67 -15.68 12.79 -10.68
C SER A 67 -14.81 11.71 -10.02
N TYR A 68 -13.60 12.08 -9.60
CA TYR A 68 -12.67 11.15 -8.99
C TYR A 68 -13.06 10.79 -7.55
N TYR A 69 -13.41 11.77 -6.72
CA TYR A 69 -13.82 11.57 -5.33
C TYR A 69 -15.07 10.71 -5.19
N ASN A 70 -16.03 10.83 -6.11
CA ASN A 70 -17.26 10.02 -6.12
C ASN A 70 -17.01 8.51 -6.27
N THR A 71 -15.79 8.10 -6.62
CA THR A 71 -15.39 6.68 -6.66
C THR A 71 -14.93 6.13 -5.31
N MET A 72 -14.79 6.98 -4.29
CA MET A 72 -14.10 6.65 -3.04
C MET A 72 -15.07 6.62 -1.84
N PRO A 73 -14.93 5.66 -0.90
CA PRO A 73 -15.83 5.50 0.24
C PRO A 73 -15.38 6.26 1.51
N TRP A 74 -14.55 7.29 1.36
CA TRP A 74 -13.89 7.99 2.46
C TRP A 74 -14.03 9.52 2.32
N LEU A 75 -13.38 10.29 3.19
CA LEU A 75 -13.51 11.75 3.24
C LEU A 75 -12.57 12.45 2.25
N ALA A 76 -12.78 13.75 2.03
CA ALA A 76 -11.86 14.61 1.30
C ALA A 76 -11.73 15.97 1.98
N LEU A 77 -10.58 16.62 1.80
CA LEU A 77 -10.53 18.07 1.94
C LEU A 77 -11.35 18.72 0.82
N PRO A 78 -12.05 19.84 1.08
CA PRO A 78 -12.70 20.59 0.03
C PRO A 78 -11.72 20.96 -1.09
N PHE A 79 -12.18 20.92 -2.33
CA PHE A 79 -11.35 21.34 -3.46
C PHE A 79 -10.91 22.80 -3.27
N GLY A 80 -9.62 23.07 -3.52
CA GLY A 80 -9.03 24.40 -3.36
C GLY A 80 -8.75 24.82 -1.91
N ASP A 81 -8.94 23.94 -0.93
CA ASP A 81 -8.59 24.23 0.47
C ASP A 81 -7.09 24.59 0.59
N PRO A 82 -6.73 25.70 1.26
CA PRO A 82 -5.33 26.12 1.40
C PRO A 82 -4.44 25.09 2.11
N GLU A 83 -5.02 24.24 2.96
CA GLU A 83 -4.29 23.21 3.69
C GLU A 83 -3.73 22.12 2.77
N ILE A 84 -4.30 21.90 1.57
CA ILE A 84 -3.77 20.96 0.58
C ILE A 84 -2.28 21.23 0.32
N LYS A 85 -1.93 22.51 0.10
CA LYS A 85 -0.54 22.92 -0.15
C LYS A 85 0.32 22.90 1.10
N ASN A 86 -0.26 23.12 2.28
CA ASN A 86 0.47 23.09 3.55
C ASN A 86 0.84 21.65 3.91
N LEU A 87 -0.11 20.72 3.81
CA LEU A 87 0.09 19.29 4.05
C LEU A 87 1.10 18.68 3.08
N ALA A 88 0.99 18.98 1.78
CA ALA A 88 1.94 18.47 0.79
C ALA A 88 3.38 18.92 1.08
N ARG A 89 3.56 20.18 1.52
CA ARG A 89 4.87 20.70 1.93
C ARG A 89 5.34 20.11 3.26
N HIS A 90 4.45 19.97 4.24
CA HIS A 90 4.78 19.46 5.57
C HIS A 90 5.28 18.01 5.52
N PHE A 91 4.64 17.18 4.69
CA PHE A 91 5.02 15.78 4.52
C PHE A 91 6.01 15.55 3.37
N ASP A 92 6.56 16.62 2.78
CA ASP A 92 7.51 16.57 1.67
C ASP A 92 7.04 15.66 0.52
N VAL A 93 5.78 15.83 0.10
CA VAL A 93 5.16 15.00 -0.94
C VAL A 93 5.74 15.36 -2.31
N GLN A 94 6.73 14.59 -2.75
CA GLN A 94 7.40 14.76 -4.04
C GLN A 94 6.66 14.15 -5.23
N GLY A 95 5.68 13.27 -4.99
CA GLY A 95 4.93 12.60 -6.04
C GLY A 95 3.66 11.92 -5.52
N ILE A 96 2.74 11.64 -6.45
CA ILE A 96 1.47 10.96 -6.19
C ILE A 96 1.38 9.65 -6.98
N PRO A 97 0.70 8.60 -6.46
CA PRO A 97 -0.02 8.59 -5.18
C PRO A 97 0.91 8.51 -3.97
N CYS A 98 0.59 9.26 -2.92
CA CYS A 98 1.25 9.20 -1.61
C CYS A 98 0.19 8.99 -0.52
N LEU A 99 0.49 8.15 0.47
CA LEU A 99 -0.40 7.88 1.59
C LEU A 99 0.39 8.02 2.88
N VAL A 100 0.09 9.07 3.64
CA VAL A 100 0.69 9.33 4.96
C VAL A 100 -0.26 8.81 6.02
N ILE A 101 0.26 8.03 6.97
CA ILE A 101 -0.52 7.48 8.08
C ILE A 101 -0.23 8.29 9.35
N ILE A 102 -1.29 8.80 9.94
CA ILE A 102 -1.29 9.53 11.22
C ILE A 102 -1.98 8.64 12.25
N GLY A 103 -1.34 8.44 13.39
CA GLY A 103 -1.87 7.63 14.48
C GLY A 103 -2.94 8.35 15.30
N PRO A 104 -3.59 7.62 16.23
CA PRO A 104 -4.68 8.15 17.06
C PRO A 104 -4.25 9.32 17.96
N ASN A 105 -2.95 9.44 18.25
CA ASN A 105 -2.35 10.53 19.02
C ASN A 105 -1.97 11.76 18.17
N GLY A 106 -2.33 11.79 16.89
CA GLY A 106 -2.02 12.87 15.95
C GLY A 106 -0.56 12.88 15.46
N LYS A 107 0.27 11.90 15.83
CA LYS A 107 1.64 11.77 15.33
C LYS A 107 1.68 10.95 14.05
N THR A 108 2.58 11.32 13.15
CA THR A 108 2.86 10.52 11.96
C THR A 108 3.42 9.16 12.35
N ILE A 109 2.77 8.09 11.86
CA ILE A 109 3.27 6.72 11.97
C ILE A 109 4.23 6.43 10.81
N THR A 110 3.83 6.77 9.58
CA THR A 110 4.67 6.58 8.40
C THR A 110 4.23 7.47 7.24
N ILE A 111 5.17 7.90 6.41
CA ILE A 111 4.90 8.55 5.12
C ILE A 111 4.89 7.55 3.95
N HIS A 112 5.15 6.28 4.21
CA HIS A 112 5.26 5.20 3.23
C HIS A 112 4.03 4.29 3.20
N GLY A 113 2.86 4.81 3.58
CA GLY A 113 1.62 4.02 3.67
C GLY A 113 1.26 3.32 2.35
N ARG A 114 1.52 3.96 1.19
CA ARG A 114 1.30 3.32 -0.13
C ARG A 114 2.09 2.02 -0.27
N ASN A 115 3.35 2.01 0.20
CA ASN A 115 4.21 0.84 0.11
C ASN A 115 3.67 -0.27 1.02
N LEU A 116 3.30 0.07 2.26
CA LEU A 116 2.73 -0.89 3.20
C LEU A 116 1.43 -1.52 2.68
N ILE A 117 0.54 -0.73 2.09
CA ILE A 117 -0.68 -1.24 1.43
C ILE A 117 -0.33 -2.19 0.28
N ASN A 118 0.71 -1.87 -0.49
CA ASN A 118 1.10 -2.73 -1.61
C ASN A 118 1.66 -4.07 -1.15
N LEU A 119 2.46 -4.08 -0.09
CA LEU A 119 3.17 -5.24 0.41
C LEU A 119 2.29 -6.12 1.31
N TYR A 120 1.59 -5.50 2.26
CA TYR A 120 0.92 -6.22 3.34
C TYR A 120 -0.61 -6.07 3.31
N GLN A 121 -1.15 -5.24 2.41
CA GLN A 121 -2.59 -5.01 2.27
C GLN A 121 -3.24 -4.60 3.62
N GLU A 122 -4.39 -5.15 3.99
CA GLU A 122 -5.06 -4.91 5.28
C GLU A 122 -4.22 -5.31 6.49
N ASN A 123 -3.34 -6.33 6.36
CA ASN A 123 -2.50 -6.78 7.46
C ASN A 123 -1.49 -5.72 7.91
N ALA A 124 -1.26 -4.70 7.07
CA ALA A 124 -0.44 -3.56 7.45
C ALA A 124 -1.00 -2.82 8.66
N TYR A 125 -2.33 -2.79 8.86
CA TYR A 125 -2.97 -2.07 9.96
C TYR A 125 -2.50 -2.61 11.33
N PRO A 126 -2.17 -1.75 12.32
CA PRO A 126 -2.33 -0.29 12.37
C PRO A 126 -1.13 0.52 11.83
N PHE A 127 -0.35 -0.06 10.92
CA PHE A 127 0.80 0.52 10.22
C PHE A 127 2.00 0.87 11.13
N THR A 128 1.98 0.41 12.38
CA THR A 128 3.05 0.66 13.35
C THR A 128 4.32 -0.08 12.96
N ALA A 129 5.49 0.48 13.31
CA ALA A 129 6.78 -0.16 13.08
C ALA A 129 6.81 -1.59 13.65
N THR A 130 6.30 -1.80 14.87
CA THR A 130 6.21 -3.13 15.49
C THR A 130 5.36 -4.11 14.68
N LYS A 131 4.24 -3.67 14.09
CA LYS A 131 3.42 -4.53 13.24
C LYS A 131 4.15 -4.89 11.95
N VAL A 132 4.83 -3.93 11.33
CA VAL A 132 5.65 -4.15 10.13
C VAL A 132 6.79 -5.13 10.41
N GLU A 133 7.54 -4.95 11.50
CA GLU A 133 8.60 -5.87 11.93
C GLU A 133 8.10 -7.30 12.15
N GLN A 134 6.87 -7.47 12.68
CA GLN A 134 6.25 -8.78 12.84
C GLN A 134 5.93 -9.43 11.49
N LEU A 135 5.39 -8.67 10.54
CA LEU A 135 5.09 -9.16 9.20
C LEU A 135 6.37 -9.55 8.45
N GLU A 136 7.41 -8.74 8.55
CA GLU A 136 8.72 -9.04 7.96
C GLU A 136 9.33 -10.31 8.54
N LYS A 137 9.31 -10.48 9.86
CA LYS A 137 9.75 -11.73 10.51
C LYS A 137 8.95 -12.94 10.07
N GLN A 138 7.64 -12.81 9.93
CA GLN A 138 6.81 -13.90 9.44
C GLN A 138 7.19 -14.30 8.01
N LEU A 139 7.38 -13.32 7.12
CA LEU A 139 7.81 -13.58 5.74
C LEU A 139 9.20 -14.24 5.68
N GLU A 140 10.13 -13.83 6.54
CA GLU A 140 11.45 -14.44 6.66
C GLU A 140 11.36 -15.91 7.09
N GLU A 141 10.54 -16.22 8.10
CA GLU A 141 10.34 -17.59 8.54
C GLU A 141 9.68 -18.45 7.44
N GLU A 142 8.66 -17.93 6.75
CA GLU A 142 8.01 -18.61 5.62
C GLU A 142 8.98 -18.83 4.45
N ALA A 143 9.92 -17.90 4.22
CA ALA A 143 10.90 -18.01 3.16
C ALA A 143 11.91 -19.15 3.36
N LYS A 144 12.13 -19.61 4.61
CA LYS A 144 13.02 -20.75 4.90
C LYS A 144 12.54 -22.06 4.30
N ASP A 145 11.24 -22.19 4.10
CA ASP A 145 10.61 -23.38 3.51
C ASP A 145 10.50 -23.30 1.98
N LEU A 146 10.88 -22.16 1.38
CA LEU A 146 10.84 -21.98 -0.07
C LEU A 146 12.07 -22.61 -0.75
N PRO A 147 11.91 -23.24 -1.93
CA PRO A 147 13.04 -23.76 -2.69
C PRO A 147 13.95 -22.65 -3.20
N ASN A 148 15.26 -22.83 -3.07
CA ASN A 148 16.24 -21.84 -3.55
C ASN A 148 16.22 -21.61 -5.07
N LEU A 149 15.72 -22.58 -5.85
CA LEU A 149 15.68 -22.54 -7.30
C LEU A 149 14.38 -23.19 -7.80
N VAL A 150 13.66 -22.49 -8.68
CA VAL A 150 12.42 -22.98 -9.31
C VAL A 150 12.46 -22.86 -10.82
N GLN A 151 11.72 -23.72 -11.50
CA GLN A 151 11.37 -23.57 -12.91
C GLN A 151 9.98 -22.94 -13.00
N HIS A 152 9.75 -22.07 -13.98
CA HIS A 152 8.51 -21.33 -14.12
C HIS A 152 7.97 -21.48 -15.55
N GLU A 153 6.70 -21.87 -15.72
CA GLU A 153 6.15 -22.18 -17.06
C GLU A 153 6.21 -20.99 -18.03
N GLY A 154 6.10 -19.76 -17.51
CA GLY A 154 6.23 -18.53 -18.30
C GLY A 154 7.66 -18.04 -18.53
N HIS A 155 8.69 -18.77 -18.08
CA HIS A 155 10.09 -18.32 -18.19
C HIS A 155 11.10 -19.47 -18.35
N HIS A 156 12.00 -19.37 -19.34
CA HIS A 156 12.89 -20.48 -19.73
C HIS A 156 14.10 -20.72 -18.82
N HIS A 157 14.46 -19.77 -17.97
CA HIS A 157 15.58 -19.92 -17.04
C HIS A 157 15.08 -20.29 -15.63
N GLY A 158 15.94 -20.97 -14.86
CA GLY A 158 15.68 -21.16 -13.44
C GLY A 158 15.67 -19.81 -12.71
N LEU A 159 14.72 -19.65 -11.79
CA LEU A 159 14.59 -18.47 -10.94
C LEU A 159 15.13 -18.76 -9.55
N ASN A 160 16.06 -17.93 -9.07
CA ASN A 160 16.63 -18.07 -7.73
C ASN A 160 15.80 -17.31 -6.72
N LEU A 161 15.62 -17.86 -5.53
CA LEU A 161 15.06 -17.13 -4.41
C LEU A 161 16.06 -16.05 -3.97
N VAL A 162 15.63 -14.80 -3.99
CA VAL A 162 16.42 -13.62 -3.61
C VAL A 162 15.67 -12.83 -2.54
N SER A 163 16.43 -12.19 -1.66
CA SER A 163 15.92 -11.34 -0.57
C SER A 163 16.17 -9.86 -0.89
N ASP A 164 15.69 -8.98 0.00
CA ASP A 164 16.08 -7.58 -0.06
C ASP A 164 17.61 -7.44 0.04
N GLY A 165 18.19 -6.60 -0.81
CA GLY A 165 19.63 -6.38 -0.92
C GLY A 165 20.40 -7.22 -1.96
N ASN A 166 19.87 -8.35 -2.44
CA ASN A 166 20.47 -9.12 -3.54
C ASN A 166 19.55 -9.33 -4.75
N GLY A 167 18.35 -8.76 -4.69
CA GLY A 167 17.38 -8.72 -5.79
C GLY A 167 16.02 -8.29 -5.28
N GLY A 168 15.42 -9.11 -4.40
CA GLY A 168 14.04 -9.06 -3.92
C GLY A 168 13.59 -7.81 -3.14
N GLY A 169 14.26 -6.67 -3.26
CA GLY A 169 13.76 -5.35 -2.84
C GLY A 169 12.55 -4.92 -3.69
N PRO A 170 12.32 -3.62 -3.97
CA PRO A 170 11.15 -3.20 -4.75
C PRO A 170 11.19 -3.69 -6.21
N PHE A 171 10.28 -4.60 -6.59
CA PHE A 171 10.13 -5.10 -7.98
C PHE A 171 8.68 -5.07 -8.46
N ILE A 172 8.48 -5.14 -9.79
CA ILE A 172 7.16 -5.39 -10.38
C ILE A 172 7.13 -6.85 -10.83
N CYS A 173 6.21 -7.63 -10.28
CA CYS A 173 6.09 -9.04 -10.61
C CYS A 173 5.70 -9.22 -12.08
N CYS A 174 6.51 -9.94 -12.84
CA CYS A 174 6.28 -10.18 -14.26
C CYS A 174 5.04 -11.03 -14.57
N VAL A 175 4.42 -11.67 -13.56
CA VAL A 175 3.22 -12.51 -13.73
C VAL A 175 1.94 -11.72 -13.47
N CYS A 176 1.87 -11.00 -12.36
CA CYS A 176 0.63 -10.31 -11.96
C CYS A 176 0.67 -8.78 -12.15
N ASP A 177 1.81 -8.22 -12.58
CA ASP A 177 2.03 -6.77 -12.73
C ASP A 177 1.82 -5.98 -11.41
N GLU A 178 1.90 -6.66 -10.27
CA GLU A 178 1.81 -6.04 -8.95
C GLU A 178 3.20 -5.83 -8.32
N GLN A 179 3.31 -4.75 -7.53
CA GLN A 179 4.50 -4.47 -6.73
C GLN A 179 4.79 -5.62 -5.75
N GLY A 180 6.04 -6.09 -5.74
CA GLY A 180 6.61 -6.95 -4.71
C GLY A 180 7.73 -6.26 -3.93
N SER A 181 8.10 -6.86 -2.80
CA SER A 181 9.29 -6.54 -2.01
C SER A 181 9.62 -7.71 -1.09
N ASN A 182 10.78 -7.60 -0.42
CA ASN A 182 11.39 -8.52 0.51
C ASN A 182 11.89 -9.82 -0.12
N TRP A 183 11.00 -10.61 -0.71
CA TRP A 183 11.35 -11.90 -1.29
C TRP A 183 10.82 -12.00 -2.72
N ALA A 184 11.67 -12.48 -3.63
CA ALA A 184 11.34 -12.69 -5.03
C ALA A 184 11.99 -13.95 -5.58
N TYR A 185 11.42 -14.50 -6.64
CA TYR A 185 12.14 -15.39 -7.53
C TYR A 185 12.67 -14.58 -8.71
N GLN A 186 13.99 -14.51 -8.84
CA GLN A 186 14.68 -13.72 -9.87
C GLN A 186 15.50 -14.59 -10.81
N CYS A 187 15.34 -14.37 -12.11
CA CYS A 187 16.27 -14.87 -13.11
C CYS A 187 17.51 -13.98 -13.14
N LEU A 188 18.64 -14.46 -12.61
CA LEU A 188 19.89 -13.71 -12.60
C LEU A 188 20.48 -13.45 -14.00
N GLN A 189 19.96 -14.11 -15.04
CA GLN A 189 20.43 -13.93 -16.42
C GLN A 189 19.73 -12.78 -17.16
N CYS A 190 18.45 -12.53 -16.87
CA CYS A 190 17.65 -11.55 -17.62
C CYS A 190 16.80 -10.61 -16.75
N GLY A 191 16.84 -10.75 -15.42
CA GLY A 191 16.12 -9.88 -14.49
C GLY A 191 14.62 -10.15 -14.39
N TYR A 192 14.13 -11.31 -14.86
CA TYR A 192 12.74 -11.71 -14.70
C TYR A 192 12.44 -11.96 -13.21
N GLU A 193 11.53 -11.18 -12.62
CA GLU A 193 11.21 -11.21 -11.18
C GLU A 193 9.73 -11.49 -10.93
N VAL A 194 9.45 -12.41 -10.02
CA VAL A 194 8.08 -12.77 -9.64
C VAL A 194 7.95 -12.94 -8.14
N HIS A 195 6.73 -12.71 -7.61
CA HIS A 195 6.45 -13.02 -6.21
C HIS A 195 6.61 -14.51 -5.93
N PRO A 196 7.00 -14.91 -4.71
CA PRO A 196 6.98 -16.31 -4.28
C PRO A 196 5.64 -17.01 -4.54
N LYS A 197 4.52 -16.33 -4.22
CA LYS A 197 3.15 -16.82 -4.47
C LYS A 197 2.77 -16.95 -5.95
N CYS A 198 3.49 -16.28 -6.85
CA CYS A 198 3.22 -16.30 -8.29
C CYS A 198 3.98 -17.42 -9.01
N VAL A 199 4.84 -18.15 -8.30
CA VAL A 199 5.42 -19.40 -8.80
C VAL A 199 4.47 -20.53 -8.46
N THR A 200 3.79 -21.07 -9.46
CA THR A 200 3.14 -22.37 -9.33
C THR A 200 4.22 -23.43 -9.29
N ALA A 201 4.21 -24.27 -8.25
CA ALA A 201 5.05 -25.45 -8.24
C ALA A 201 4.68 -26.31 -9.45
N ILE A 202 5.61 -26.49 -10.39
CA ILE A 202 5.51 -27.57 -11.37
C ILE A 202 5.74 -28.84 -10.56
N HIS A 203 4.65 -29.47 -10.10
CA HIS A 203 4.70 -30.83 -9.59
C HIS A 203 5.10 -31.73 -10.77
N GLY A 204 6.39 -32.06 -10.84
CA GLY A 204 6.92 -33.10 -11.71
C GLY A 204 6.49 -34.48 -11.26
#